data_AF-A0A1B6W0N7-F1
#
_entry.id   AF-A0A1B6W0N7-F1
#
_cell.length_a   1.000
_cell.length_b   1.000
_cell.length_c   1.000
_cell.angle_alpha   90.00
_cell.angle_beta   90.00
_cell.angle_gamma   90.00
#
_symmetry.space_group_name_H-M   'P 1'
#
loop_
_entity.id
_entity.type
_entity.pdbx_description
1 polymer ?
#
loop_
_entity_poly.entity_id
_entity_poly.type
_entity_poly.pdbx_seq_one_letter_code
_entity_poly.pdbx_strand_id
1 'polypeptide(L)'
;MDALLNPATGDYLLNQSAQGIENEVYVRLVTPLGSYWAEPALGSRLHELRRQKDLPRIAVLAKQYAEQALQPILDARRARRINVAASLARRGWLRLDIDGEDMSGRNLSLIHEVRLA
;
A
#
# COMPACT_ATOMS: atom_id res chain seq x y z
N MET A 1 -17.26 13.06 1.75
CA MET A 1 -16.53 12.09 0.91
C MET A 1 -15.22 12.76 0.55
N ASP A 2 -14.11 12.11 0.82
CA ASP A 2 -12.79 12.73 0.66
C ASP A 2 -12.37 12.67 -0.81
N ALA A 3 -11.51 13.60 -1.24
CA ALA A 3 -10.97 13.57 -2.58
C ALA A 3 -10.14 12.29 -2.79
N LEU A 4 -10.28 11.66 -3.96
CA LEU A 4 -9.55 10.43 -4.28
C LEU A 4 -8.08 10.75 -4.54
N LEU A 5 -7.16 10.02 -3.91
CA LEU A 5 -5.73 10.14 -4.15
C LEU A 5 -5.32 9.33 -5.38
N ASN A 6 -4.41 9.87 -6.17
CA ASN A 6 -3.76 9.18 -7.27
C ASN A 6 -2.50 8.47 -6.75
N PRO A 7 -2.46 7.12 -6.71
CA PRO A 7 -1.31 6.39 -6.19
C PRO A 7 -0.02 6.59 -6.99
N ALA A 8 -0.12 6.96 -8.27
CA ALA A 8 1.02 7.15 -9.16
C ALA A 8 1.70 8.52 -8.97
N THR A 9 0.94 9.56 -8.59
CA THR A 9 1.48 10.93 -8.45
C THR A 9 1.54 11.40 -6.99
N GLY A 10 0.68 10.87 -6.12
CA GLY A 10 0.47 11.35 -4.75
C GLY A 10 -0.43 12.58 -4.65
N ASP A 11 -0.95 13.08 -5.78
CA ASP A 11 -1.89 14.19 -5.83
C ASP A 11 -3.35 13.72 -5.79
N TYR A 12 -4.28 14.65 -5.72
CA TYR A 12 -5.71 14.36 -5.86
C TYR A 12 -6.12 14.16 -7.32
N LEU A 13 -7.05 13.23 -7.55
CA LEU A 13 -7.77 13.10 -8.81
C LEU A 13 -8.89 14.15 -8.89
N LEU A 14 -8.87 14.97 -9.94
CA LEU A 14 -9.85 16.02 -10.14
C LEU A 14 -11.26 15.44 -10.28
N ASN A 15 -12.21 16.01 -9.53
CA ASN A 15 -13.63 15.63 -9.53
C ASN A 15 -13.91 14.16 -9.19
N GLN A 16 -12.99 13.50 -8.48
CA GLN A 16 -13.19 12.14 -7.98
C GLN A 16 -13.12 12.11 -6.46
N SER A 17 -13.96 11.27 -5.85
CA SER A 17 -14.01 11.08 -4.41
C SER A 17 -13.81 9.62 -4.07
N ALA A 18 -13.06 9.35 -3.01
CA ALA A 18 -12.83 7.99 -2.54
C ALA A 18 -14.16 7.32 -2.15
N GLN A 19 -14.35 6.10 -2.62
CA GLN A 19 -15.61 5.38 -2.51
C GLN A 19 -15.54 4.27 -1.45
N GLY A 20 -14.37 3.91 -0.95
CA GLY A 20 -14.20 2.85 0.04
C GLY A 20 -12.84 2.91 0.74
N ILE A 21 -11.99 1.93 0.43
CA ILE A 21 -10.71 1.70 1.11
C ILE A 21 -9.50 2.22 0.32
N GLU A 22 -9.70 2.88 -0.83
CA GLU A 22 -8.64 3.23 -1.79
C GLU A 22 -7.59 4.16 -1.16
N ASN A 23 -8.05 5.26 -0.56
CA ASN A 23 -7.18 6.20 0.12
C ASN A 23 -6.49 5.56 1.33
N GLU A 24 -7.19 4.71 2.09
CA GLU A 24 -6.60 4.07 3.27
C GLU A 24 -5.47 3.11 2.87
N VAL A 25 -5.69 2.28 1.85
CA VAL A 25 -4.66 1.38 1.30
C VAL A 25 -3.44 2.17 0.85
N TYR A 26 -3.65 3.23 0.05
CA TYR A 26 -2.55 4.06 -0.45
C TYR A 26 -1.75 4.71 0.69
N VAL A 27 -2.44 5.38 1.62
CA VAL A 27 -1.81 6.09 2.73
C VAL A 27 -1.00 5.13 3.61
N ARG A 28 -1.54 3.97 3.96
CA ARG A 28 -0.81 2.97 4.76
C ARG A 28 0.43 2.44 4.07
N LEU A 29 0.43 2.31 2.74
CA LEU A 29 1.61 1.85 2.00
C LEU A 29 2.70 2.92 1.93
N VAL A 30 2.34 4.18 1.63
CA VAL A 30 3.31 5.26 1.40
C VAL A 30 3.87 5.86 2.69
N THR A 31 3.09 5.88 3.77
CA THR A 31 3.53 6.47 5.04
C THR A 31 4.54 5.55 5.73
N PRO A 32 5.74 6.03 6.12
CA PRO A 32 6.66 5.27 6.93
C PRO A 32 6.06 4.93 8.30
N LEU A 33 6.12 3.66 8.70
CA LEU A 33 5.66 3.23 10.03
C LEU A 33 6.31 4.07 11.14
N GLY A 34 5.50 4.60 12.05
CA GLY A 34 5.95 5.44 13.17
C GLY A 34 6.17 6.92 12.84
N SER A 35 6.03 7.34 11.58
CA SER A 35 6.23 8.75 11.18
C SER A 35 5.02 9.65 11.43
N TYR A 36 3.82 9.07 11.50
CA TYR A 36 2.58 9.82 11.71
C TYR A 36 2.31 9.98 13.21
N TRP A 37 2.37 11.23 13.68
CA TRP A 37 2.35 11.56 15.11
C TRP A 37 1.05 11.18 15.83
N ALA A 38 -0.08 11.24 15.13
CA ALA A 38 -1.40 10.99 15.73
C ALA A 38 -1.74 9.48 15.79
N GLU A 39 -1.11 8.66 14.96
CA GLU A 39 -1.28 7.20 14.98
C GLU A 39 0.05 6.53 14.58
N PRO A 40 0.93 6.22 15.56
CA PRO A 40 2.24 5.67 15.27
C PRO A 40 2.23 4.28 14.62
N ALA A 41 1.14 3.50 14.78
CA ALA A 41 1.00 2.21 14.12
C ALA A 41 0.58 2.34 12.65
N LEU A 42 0.26 3.54 12.17
CA LEU A 42 -0.05 3.79 10.76
C LEU A 42 1.24 3.75 9.92
N GLY A 43 1.13 3.10 8.76
CA GLY A 43 2.16 3.08 7.74
C GLY A 43 2.76 1.70 7.51
N SER A 44 3.80 1.67 6.67
CA SER A 44 4.49 0.46 6.27
C SER A 44 5.99 0.54 6.54
N ARG A 45 6.61 -0.64 6.65
CA ARG A 45 8.07 -0.80 6.73
C ARG A 45 8.74 -0.83 5.35
N LEU A 46 8.01 -0.53 4.27
CA LEU A 46 8.55 -0.52 2.90
C LEU A 46 9.70 0.50 2.74
N HIS A 47 9.68 1.58 3.51
CA HIS A 47 10.75 2.57 3.53
C HIS A 47 12.12 2.01 4.00
N GLU A 48 12.12 0.93 4.79
CA GLU A 48 13.34 0.25 5.25
C GLU A 48 14.04 -0.51 4.10
N LEU A 49 13.30 -0.88 3.06
CA LEU A 49 13.82 -1.64 1.92
C LEU A 49 14.72 -0.82 0.99
N ARG A 50 14.68 0.52 1.09
CA ARG A 50 15.52 1.43 0.29
C ARG A 50 17.02 1.21 0.44
N ARG A 51 17.44 0.52 1.51
CA ARG A 51 18.85 0.19 1.78
C ARG A 51 19.18 -1.29 1.53
N GLN A 52 18.18 -2.09 1.11
CA GLN A 52 18.34 -3.52 0.88
C GLN A 52 18.78 -3.79 -0.55
N LYS A 53 19.66 -4.79 -0.71
CA LYS A 53 20.10 -5.25 -2.04
C LYS A 53 18.93 -5.87 -2.80
N ASP A 54 18.92 -5.66 -4.11
CA ASP A 54 17.98 -6.29 -5.03
C ASP A 54 18.17 -7.82 -5.09
N LEU A 55 17.46 -8.54 -4.22
CA LEU A 55 17.49 -9.99 -4.09
C LEU A 55 16.05 -10.52 -4.08
N PRO A 56 15.78 -11.73 -4.61
CA PRO A 56 14.43 -12.30 -4.65
C PRO A 56 13.72 -12.35 -3.29
N ARG A 57 14.47 -12.59 -2.21
CA ARG A 57 13.94 -12.60 -0.84
C ARG A 57 13.37 -11.24 -0.39
N ILE A 58 13.80 -10.13 -0.99
CA ILE A 58 13.29 -8.80 -0.64
C ILE A 58 11.87 -8.60 -1.18
N ALA A 59 11.50 -9.23 -2.29
CA ALA A 59 10.11 -9.23 -2.76
C ALA A 59 9.17 -9.88 -1.73
N VAL A 60 9.61 -10.98 -1.10
CA VAL A 60 8.86 -11.65 -0.03
C VAL A 60 8.70 -10.73 1.19
N LEU A 61 9.78 -10.05 1.61
CA LEU A 61 9.72 -9.07 2.71
C LEU A 61 8.80 -7.88 2.38
N ALA A 62 8.85 -7.37 1.15
CA ALA A 62 7.99 -6.27 0.71
C ALA A 62 6.51 -6.66 0.75
N LYS A 63 6.19 -7.87 0.29
CA LYS A 63 4.85 -8.44 0.42
C LYS A 63 4.41 -8.49 1.89
N GLN A 64 5.21 -9.07 2.77
CA GLN A 64 4.89 -9.19 4.21
C GLN A 64 4.69 -7.83 4.87
N TYR A 65 5.53 -6.84 4.57
CA TYR A 65 5.41 -5.49 5.10
C TYR A 65 4.16 -4.77 4.62
N ALA A 66 3.78 -4.97 3.36
CA ALA A 66 2.53 -4.46 2.83
C ALA A 66 1.32 -5.15 3.46
N GLU A 67 1.31 -6.48 3.57
CA GLU A 67 0.25 -7.24 4.24
C GLU A 67 0.07 -6.79 5.70
N GLN A 68 1.17 -6.64 6.44
CA GLN A 68 1.15 -6.13 7.82
C GLN A 68 0.54 -4.72 7.90
N ALA A 69 0.92 -3.81 6.99
CA ALA A 69 0.41 -2.44 6.99
C ALA A 69 -1.10 -2.36 6.68
N LEU A 70 -1.60 -3.30 5.87
CA LEU A 70 -2.99 -3.36 5.42
C LEU A 70 -3.90 -4.21 6.32
N GLN A 71 -3.33 -5.06 7.19
CA GLN A 71 -4.07 -5.91 8.14
C GLN A 71 -5.14 -5.14 8.95
N PRO A 72 -4.89 -3.90 9.45
CA PRO A 72 -5.91 -3.19 10.22
C PRO A 72 -7.18 -2.87 9.42
N ILE A 73 -7.13 -2.82 8.08
CA ILE A 73 -8.32 -2.61 7.24
C ILE A 73 -9.25 -3.84 7.30
N LEU A 74 -8.66 -5.04 7.35
CA LEU A 74 -9.37 -6.30 7.50
C LEU A 74 -9.90 -6.44 8.93
N ASP A 75 -9.08 -6.11 9.94
CA ASP A 75 -9.48 -6.20 11.35
C ASP A 75 -10.64 -5.25 11.68
N ALA A 76 -10.64 -4.05 11.09
CA ALA A 76 -11.73 -3.08 11.19
C ALA A 76 -12.97 -3.46 10.34
N ARG A 77 -12.96 -4.62 9.66
CA ARG A 77 -14.00 -5.09 8.75
C ARG A 77 -14.41 -4.05 7.71
N ARG A 78 -13.44 -3.30 7.18
CA ARG A 78 -13.67 -2.37 6.05
C ARG A 78 -13.47 -3.07 4.71
N ALA A 79 -12.60 -4.08 4.67
CA ALA A 79 -12.35 -4.93 3.52
C ALA A 79 -12.76 -6.38 3.80
N ARG A 80 -13.27 -7.06 2.76
CA ARG A 80 -13.51 -8.51 2.77
C ARG A 80 -12.22 -9.28 2.51
N ARG A 81 -11.42 -8.78 1.57
CA ARG A 81 -10.11 -9.35 1.23
C ARG A 81 -9.19 -8.26 0.70
N ILE A 82 -7.91 -8.45 0.93
CA ILE A 82 -6.82 -7.69 0.32
C ILE A 82 -5.73 -8.71 -0.01
N ASN A 83 -5.33 -8.76 -1.27
CA ASN A 83 -4.26 -9.59 -1.78
C ASN A 83 -3.09 -8.70 -2.18
N VAL A 84 -1.88 -9.11 -1.81
CA VAL A 84 -0.64 -8.43 -2.21
C VAL A 84 0.24 -9.40 -2.98
N ALA A 85 0.60 -9.03 -4.20
CA ALA A 85 1.63 -9.68 -4.98
C ALA A 85 2.85 -8.75 -5.08
N ALA A 86 4.06 -9.31 -4.97
CA ALA A 86 5.30 -8.57 -5.10
C ALA A 86 6.13 -9.18 -6.23
N SER A 87 6.64 -8.31 -7.10
CA SER A 87 7.48 -8.70 -8.24
C SER A 87 8.63 -7.73 -8.43
N LEU A 88 9.72 -8.22 -9.00
CA LEU A 88 10.83 -7.38 -9.45
C LEU A 88 10.44 -6.74 -10.77
N ALA A 89 10.20 -5.43 -10.78
CA ALA A 89 9.77 -4.72 -11.99
C ALA A 89 10.96 -4.35 -12.87
N ARG A 90 12.00 -3.77 -12.25
CA ARG A 90 13.27 -3.39 -12.87
C ARG A 90 14.35 -3.38 -11.80
N ARG A 91 15.62 -3.41 -12.21
CA ARG A 91 16.75 -3.38 -11.27
C ARG A 91 16.62 -2.21 -10.28
N GLY A 92 16.64 -2.53 -8.99
CA GLY A 92 16.49 -1.54 -7.90
C GLY A 92 15.04 -1.10 -7.61
N TRP A 93 14.03 -1.77 -8.18
CA TRP A 93 12.62 -1.46 -7.96
C TRP A 93 11.75 -2.71 -7.82
N LEU A 94 10.97 -2.76 -6.76
CA LEU A 94 9.89 -3.71 -6.57
C LEU A 94 8.57 -3.07 -6.98
N ARG A 95 7.72 -3.88 -7.59
CA ARG A 95 6.32 -3.59 -7.82
C ARG A 95 5.48 -4.42 -6.88
N LEU A 96 4.57 -3.75 -6.19
CA LEU A 96 3.51 -4.37 -5.42
C LEU A 96 2.20 -4.17 -6.18
N ASP A 97 1.52 -5.27 -6.49
CA ASP A 97 0.16 -5.28 -7.03
C ASP A 97 -0.79 -5.61 -5.88
N ILE A 98 -1.70 -4.68 -5.58
CA ILE A 98 -2.65 -4.78 -4.48
C ILE A 98 -4.05 -4.84 -5.09
N ASP A 99 -4.74 -5.95 -4.83
CA ASP A 99 -6.13 -6.15 -5.22
C ASP A 99 -6.99 -6.39 -3.98
N GLY A 100 -8.11 -5.68 -3.86
CA GLY A 100 -8.98 -5.77 -2.69
C GLY A 100 -10.45 -5.70 -3.05
N GLU A 101 -11.29 -6.14 -2.12
CA GLU A 101 -12.75 -5.97 -2.18
C GLU A 101 -13.21 -5.39 -0.84
N ASP A 102 -13.95 -4.28 -0.88
CA ASP A 102 -14.53 -3.67 0.31
C ASP A 102 -15.81 -4.41 0.78
N MET A 103 -16.36 -4.01 1.91
CA MET A 103 -17.61 -4.63 2.41
C MET A 103 -18.83 -4.42 1.52
N SER A 104 -18.81 -3.39 0.68
CA SER A 104 -19.87 -3.05 -0.28
C SER A 104 -19.74 -3.85 -1.59
N GLY A 105 -18.67 -4.64 -1.76
CA GLY A 105 -18.38 -5.40 -2.98
C GLY A 105 -17.65 -4.58 -4.05
N ARG A 106 -17.12 -3.40 -3.72
CA ARG A 106 -16.30 -2.60 -4.65
C ARG A 106 -14.90 -3.16 -4.69
N ASN A 107 -14.40 -3.36 -5.91
CA ASN A 107 -13.03 -3.80 -6.12
C ASN A 107 -12.08 -2.60 -6.16
N LEU A 108 -10.91 -2.79 -5.57
CA LEU A 108 -9.77 -1.89 -5.66
C LEU A 108 -8.63 -2.64 -6.35
N SER A 109 -7.96 -1.97 -7.27
CA SER A 109 -6.65 -2.39 -7.78
C SER A 109 -5.68 -1.21 -7.72
N LEU A 110 -4.51 -1.41 -7.12
CA LEU A 110 -3.51 -0.39 -6.88
C LEU A 110 -2.11 -0.97 -7.12
N ILE A 111 -1.28 -0.21 -7.83
CA ILE A 111 0.14 -0.52 -8.00
C ILE A 111 0.95 0.41 -7.11
N HIS A 112 1.90 -0.15 -6.36
CA HIS A 112 2.84 0.60 -5.54
C HIS A 112 4.28 0.19 -5.84
N GLU A 113 5.12 1.16 -6.22
CA GLU A 113 6.54 0.93 -6.49
C GLU A 113 7.41 1.24 -5.27
N VAL A 114 8.33 0.32 -4.95
CA VAL A 114 9.27 0.46 -3.83
C VAL A 114 10.68 0.42 -4.36
N ARG A 115 11.45 1.48 -4.07
CA ARG A 115 12.85 1.58 -4.45
C ARG A 115 13.73 0.74 -3.51
N LEU A 116 14.71 0.04 -4.09
CA LEU A 116 15.78 -0.70 -3.42
C LEU A 116 17.13 0.01 -3.59
N ALA A 117 18.19 -0.52 -2.95
CA ALA A 117 19.56 -0.03 -3.06
C ALA A 117 20.26 -0.43 -4.36
#